data_AF-A0A4C1SHE0-F1
#
_entry.id   AF-A0A4C1SHE0-F1
#
_cell.length_a   1.000
_cell.length_b   1.000
_cell.length_c   1.000
_cell.angle_alpha   90.00
_cell.angle_beta   90.00
_cell.angle_gamma   90.00
#
_symmetry.space_group_name_H-M   'P 1'
#
loop_
_entity.id
_entity.type
_entity.pdbx_description
1 polymer ?
#
loop_
_entity_poly.entity_id
_entity_poly.type
_entity_poly.pdbx_seq_one_letter_code
_entity_poly.pdbx_strand_id
1 'polypeptide(L)'
;MAKELKIELDGSITIKSIEKSKEFPNVEFCAIQQWERINSVPTQNIYPALDSLNQLASVPMSDILDIIIEVFQKGGDSKLNVAQPPNLLPSLPSVPEKDNNISNAERAKLFKEKMIHRRKQSEMYSLWCDTLYRLSLANHYRDKVFWLLQYGFQGRVYPLPPHLNHLGSDLARSMLIFDQPKPLGVDGFSWLKLHCINLTGLKKENLLQNVYSMPKKPQDVYSSVAALVEKTRRQDAENGLHVAQVLNGFVRRKVIKQTVMTTVYGVTRYGARLQIARQLKDIDEFPKEWVWPAPTYLTTKTFESLREMFTSTREIQDWFTDCARLISSVCGKNVAEMMATDMYEIPNAMKQKNAFPPNFIHSLDSSHMMLTSLHCEQSPSQLPPPLDPSAQMCERLLTKPGK
;
A
#
# COMPACT_ATOMS: atom_id res chain seq x y z
N MET A 1 -25.46 -1.24 -22.16
CA MET A 1 -24.21 -1.88 -21.73
C MET A 1 -23.16 -2.02 -22.83
N ALA A 2 -23.22 -2.96 -23.79
CA ALA A 2 -22.16 -3.06 -24.83
C ALA A 2 -22.03 -1.82 -25.74
N LYS A 3 -23.12 -1.06 -25.95
CA LYS A 3 -23.12 0.23 -26.67
C LYS A 3 -22.69 1.43 -25.81
N GLU A 4 -22.79 1.36 -24.49
CA GLU A 4 -22.31 2.43 -23.58
C GLU A 4 -20.80 2.35 -23.36
N LEU A 5 -20.25 1.12 -23.32
CA LEU A 5 -18.80 0.87 -23.27
C LEU A 5 -18.04 1.47 -24.46
N LYS A 6 -18.67 1.57 -25.63
CA LYS A 6 -18.06 2.22 -26.81
C LYS A 6 -18.02 3.74 -26.70
N ILE A 7 -18.99 4.34 -26.00
CA ILE A 7 -19.09 5.80 -25.85
C ILE A 7 -18.15 6.29 -24.73
N GLU A 8 -17.94 5.52 -23.67
CA GLU A 8 -17.02 5.89 -22.58
C GLU A 8 -15.53 5.70 -22.92
N LEU A 9 -15.20 4.83 -23.90
CA LEU A 9 -13.82 4.64 -24.38
C LEU A 9 -13.42 5.60 -25.52
N ASP A 10 -14.38 6.21 -26.22
CA ASP A 10 -14.15 7.17 -27.33
C ASP A 10 -14.01 8.65 -26.88
N GLY A 11 -13.51 8.89 -25.66
CA GLY A 11 -12.85 10.17 -25.35
C GLY A 11 -13.72 11.31 -24.81
N SER A 12 -14.74 11.04 -24.00
CA SER A 12 -15.45 12.11 -23.26
C SER A 12 -16.02 11.66 -21.91
N ILE A 13 -15.15 11.40 -20.93
CA ILE A 13 -15.60 11.29 -19.54
C ILE A 13 -15.84 12.71 -19.02
N THR A 14 -17.11 13.14 -19.04
CA THR A 14 -17.51 14.42 -18.44
C THR A 14 -17.47 14.27 -16.91
N ILE A 15 -16.48 14.88 -16.26
CA ILE A 15 -16.35 14.89 -14.80
C ILE A 15 -17.48 15.74 -14.22
N LYS A 16 -18.57 15.09 -13.78
CA LYS A 16 -19.63 15.71 -12.97
C LYS A 16 -19.64 15.13 -11.56
N SER A 17 -18.57 15.35 -10.79
CA SER A 17 -18.67 15.32 -9.32
C SER A 17 -17.43 15.95 -8.67
N ILE A 18 -17.32 17.27 -8.69
CA ILE A 18 -16.60 18.01 -7.65
C ILE A 18 -17.52 19.15 -7.24
N GLU A 19 -18.62 18.83 -6.55
CA GLU A 19 -19.39 19.84 -5.82
C GLU A 19 -19.09 19.74 -4.33
N LYS A 20 -18.42 20.79 -3.85
CA LYS A 20 -18.34 21.30 -2.47
C LYS A 20 -17.94 20.28 -1.39
N SER A 21 -16.63 20.02 -1.29
CA SER A 21 -16.04 19.73 0.02
C SER A 21 -15.94 21.03 0.81
N LYS A 22 -16.44 21.02 2.05
CA LYS A 22 -16.33 22.11 3.02
C LYS A 22 -14.91 22.69 3.03
N GLU A 23 -14.82 24.02 2.99
CA GLU A 23 -13.58 24.78 3.15
C GLU A 23 -12.86 24.31 4.42
N PHE A 24 -11.62 23.83 4.27
CA PHE A 24 -10.67 23.64 5.36
C PHE A 24 -9.78 24.88 5.39
N PRO A 25 -10.14 25.95 6.12
CA PRO A 25 -9.43 27.23 6.09
C PRO A 25 -7.94 27.11 6.49
N ASN A 26 -7.56 26.05 7.20
CA ASN A 26 -6.20 25.89 7.69
C ASN A 26 -5.23 25.25 6.69
N VAL A 27 -5.72 24.64 5.60
CA VAL A 27 -4.84 24.06 4.56
C VAL A 27 -4.09 25.16 3.80
N GLU A 28 -4.74 26.30 3.58
CA GLU A 28 -4.15 27.45 2.87
C GLU A 28 -2.97 28.05 3.65
N PHE A 29 -3.07 28.17 4.97
CA PHE A 29 -2.02 28.78 5.79
C PHE A 29 -0.74 27.92 5.87
N CYS A 30 -0.87 26.61 6.06
CA CYS A 30 0.29 25.70 6.02
C CYS A 30 0.94 25.67 4.64
N ALA A 31 0.14 25.74 3.57
CA ALA A 31 0.65 25.81 2.21
C ALA A 31 1.47 27.10 1.98
N ILE A 32 1.00 28.24 2.50
CA ILE A 32 1.73 29.53 2.41
C ILE A 32 3.09 29.43 3.11
N GLN A 33 3.15 28.94 4.35
CA GLN A 33 4.43 28.79 5.07
C GLN A 33 5.39 27.81 4.39
N GLN A 34 4.88 26.70 3.84
CA GLN A 34 5.70 25.78 3.07
C GLN A 34 6.22 26.44 1.79
N TRP A 35 5.38 27.21 1.11
CA TRP A 35 5.76 27.95 -0.09
C TRP A 35 6.81 29.02 0.20
N GLU A 36 6.67 29.77 1.29
CA GLU A 36 7.66 30.74 1.75
C GLU A 36 9.00 30.06 2.06
N ARG A 37 8.98 28.90 2.72
CA ARG A 37 10.19 28.11 2.98
C ARG A 37 10.85 27.66 1.68
N ILE A 38 10.09 27.10 0.73
CA ILE A 38 10.59 26.73 -0.60
C ILE A 38 11.22 27.94 -1.30
N ASN A 39 10.55 29.09 -1.29
CA ASN A 39 11.07 30.31 -1.92
C ASN A 39 12.31 30.89 -1.21
N SER A 40 12.44 30.65 0.11
CA SER A 40 13.58 31.12 0.91
C SER A 40 14.82 30.25 0.80
N VAL A 41 14.68 29.00 0.34
CA VAL A 41 15.80 28.06 0.23
C VAL A 41 16.45 28.21 -1.14
N PRO A 42 17.79 28.31 -1.22
CA PRO A 42 18.49 28.37 -2.51
C PRO A 42 18.15 27.17 -3.39
N THR A 43 17.97 27.40 -4.69
CA THR A 43 17.62 26.37 -5.69
C THR A 43 18.62 25.20 -5.70
N GLN A 44 19.89 25.47 -5.43
CA GLN A 44 20.97 24.47 -5.29
C GLN A 44 20.64 23.38 -4.23
N ASN A 45 19.84 23.71 -3.21
CA ASN A 45 19.46 22.78 -2.15
C ASN A 45 18.13 22.08 -2.41
N ILE A 46 17.26 22.65 -3.25
CA ILE A 46 15.92 22.12 -3.55
C ILE A 46 15.96 21.16 -4.73
N TYR A 47 16.70 21.51 -5.77
CA TYR A 47 16.69 20.76 -7.03
C TYR A 47 17.13 19.31 -6.87
N PRO A 48 18.20 18.99 -6.12
CA PRO A 48 18.54 17.60 -5.86
C PRO A 48 17.37 16.81 -5.23
N ALA A 49 16.65 17.41 -4.27
CA ALA A 49 15.51 16.75 -3.66
C ALA A 49 14.39 16.50 -4.68
N LEU A 50 14.02 17.48 -5.51
CA LEU A 50 12.98 17.33 -6.53
C LEU A 50 13.36 16.40 -7.67
N ASP A 51 14.61 16.45 -8.12
CA ASP A 51 15.16 15.57 -9.15
C ASP A 51 15.12 14.12 -8.65
N SER A 52 15.59 13.88 -7.41
CA SER A 52 15.57 12.54 -6.79
C SER A 52 14.18 11.88 -6.74
N LEU A 53 13.12 12.70 -6.67
CA LEU A 53 11.73 12.25 -6.64
C LEU A 53 11.19 11.89 -8.03
N ASN A 54 11.73 12.49 -9.09
CA ASN A 54 11.12 12.47 -10.41
C ASN A 54 12.03 11.84 -11.49
N GLN A 55 13.23 11.35 -11.14
CA GLN A 55 14.17 10.67 -12.05
C GLN A 55 13.53 9.55 -12.89
N LEU A 56 12.60 8.79 -12.31
CA LEU A 56 11.94 7.64 -12.95
C LEU A 56 10.47 7.89 -13.28
N ALA A 57 10.06 9.15 -13.38
CA ALA A 57 8.65 9.48 -13.53
C ALA A 57 8.16 9.41 -14.99
N SER A 58 9.04 9.34 -15.98
CA SER A 58 8.67 9.17 -17.40
C SER A 58 8.30 7.71 -17.68
N VAL A 59 7.03 7.49 -18.05
CA VAL A 59 6.48 6.15 -18.24
C VAL A 59 5.56 6.09 -19.47
N PRO A 60 5.78 5.15 -20.40
CA PRO A 60 4.79 4.77 -21.40
C PRO A 60 3.98 3.55 -20.93
N MET A 61 2.94 3.21 -21.70
CA MET A 61 2.16 1.99 -21.50
C MET A 61 2.90 0.75 -22.00
N SER A 62 2.69 -0.36 -21.30
CA SER A 62 3.15 -1.70 -21.67
C SER A 62 2.18 -2.37 -22.66
N ASP A 63 2.72 -3.26 -23.50
CA ASP A 63 1.94 -4.09 -24.44
C ASP A 63 0.91 -5.00 -23.74
N ILE A 64 1.06 -5.24 -22.43
CA ILE A 64 0.10 -6.02 -21.63
C ILE A 64 -1.27 -5.33 -21.51
N LEU A 65 -1.35 -4.03 -21.77
CA LEU A 65 -2.58 -3.24 -21.67
C LEU A 65 -3.70 -3.85 -22.53
N ASP A 66 -3.40 -4.27 -23.75
CA ASP A 66 -4.40 -4.82 -24.67
C ASP A 66 -5.00 -6.13 -24.13
N ILE A 67 -4.17 -6.99 -23.51
CA ILE A 67 -4.61 -8.23 -22.87
C ILE A 67 -5.53 -7.91 -21.68
N ILE A 68 -5.18 -6.92 -20.87
CA ILE A 68 -5.99 -6.53 -19.71
C ILE A 68 -7.34 -5.97 -20.15
N ILE A 69 -7.35 -5.11 -21.16
CA ILE A 69 -8.58 -4.55 -21.73
C ILE A 69 -9.46 -5.69 -22.27
N GLU A 70 -8.89 -6.66 -22.99
CA GLU A 70 -9.63 -7.81 -23.50
C GLU A 70 -10.27 -8.62 -22.37
N VAL A 71 -9.52 -8.93 -21.31
CA VAL A 71 -10.04 -9.68 -20.14
C VAL A 71 -11.15 -8.88 -19.44
N PHE A 72 -10.98 -7.57 -19.27
CA PHE A 72 -11.97 -6.71 -18.64
C PHE A 72 -13.27 -6.65 -19.44
N GLN A 73 -13.17 -6.49 -20.77
CA GLN A 73 -14.32 -6.48 -21.67
C GLN A 73 -15.07 -7.82 -21.71
N LYS A 74 -14.37 -8.94 -21.51
CA LYS A 74 -14.97 -10.29 -21.40
C LYS A 74 -15.62 -10.59 -20.04
N GLY A 75 -15.67 -9.63 -19.13
CA GLY A 75 -16.33 -9.75 -17.83
C GLY A 75 -15.38 -9.87 -16.63
N GLY A 76 -14.07 -9.67 -16.83
CA GLY A 76 -13.06 -9.66 -15.78
C GLY A 76 -12.74 -11.06 -15.22
N ASP A 77 -11.66 -11.13 -14.45
CA ASP A 77 -11.16 -12.36 -13.83
C ASP A 77 -10.58 -12.07 -12.45
N SER A 78 -11.18 -12.67 -11.42
CA SER A 78 -10.78 -12.47 -10.02
C SER A 78 -9.41 -13.06 -9.68
N LYS A 79 -8.94 -14.10 -10.39
CA LYS A 79 -7.61 -14.68 -10.20
C LYS A 79 -6.53 -13.78 -10.79
N LEU A 80 -6.83 -13.09 -11.89
CA LEU A 80 -5.94 -12.11 -12.52
C LEU A 80 -6.05 -10.70 -11.90
N ASN A 81 -6.87 -10.53 -10.86
CA ASN A 81 -7.17 -9.23 -10.25
C ASN A 81 -7.74 -8.20 -11.25
N VAL A 82 -8.47 -8.66 -12.27
CA VAL A 82 -9.22 -7.81 -13.19
C VAL A 82 -10.67 -7.76 -12.72
N ALA A 83 -11.18 -6.58 -12.37
CA ALA A 83 -12.46 -6.45 -11.71
C ALA A 83 -13.64 -6.96 -12.56
N GLN A 84 -14.56 -7.67 -11.90
CA GLN A 84 -15.75 -8.23 -12.53
C GLN A 84 -16.97 -7.32 -12.31
N PRO A 85 -17.87 -7.19 -13.29
CA PRO A 85 -19.07 -6.37 -13.15
C PRO A 85 -20.04 -6.99 -12.13
N PRO A 86 -20.85 -6.17 -11.44
CA PRO A 86 -21.78 -6.64 -10.40
C PRO A 86 -22.85 -7.62 -10.93
N ASN A 87 -23.11 -7.61 -12.23
CA ASN A 87 -24.11 -8.48 -12.87
C ASN A 87 -23.71 -9.97 -12.88
N LEU A 88 -22.42 -10.28 -12.67
CA LEU A 88 -21.95 -11.66 -12.55
C LEU A 88 -22.35 -12.30 -11.21
N LEU A 89 -22.71 -11.49 -10.22
CA LEU A 89 -23.17 -11.98 -8.92
C LEU A 89 -24.56 -12.63 -9.07
N PRO A 90 -24.73 -13.91 -8.68
CA PRO A 90 -26.03 -14.58 -8.78
C PRO A 90 -27.14 -13.79 -8.06
N SER A 91 -28.32 -13.70 -8.68
CA SER A 91 -29.49 -13.10 -8.04
C SER A 91 -29.89 -13.91 -6.82
N LEU A 92 -30.28 -13.23 -5.74
CA LEU A 92 -30.87 -13.90 -4.59
C LEU A 92 -32.18 -14.59 -5.00
N PRO A 93 -32.50 -15.77 -4.43
CA PRO A 93 -33.82 -16.37 -4.60
C PRO A 93 -34.91 -15.38 -4.19
N SER A 94 -35.95 -15.24 -5.02
CA SER A 94 -37.12 -14.44 -4.68
C SER A 94 -37.83 -15.08 -3.50
N VAL A 95 -37.84 -14.41 -2.35
CA VAL A 95 -38.67 -14.84 -1.21
C VAL A 95 -40.12 -14.47 -1.54
N PRO A 96 -41.08 -15.41 -1.55
CA PRO A 96 -42.49 -15.07 -1.71
C PRO A 96 -42.91 -14.09 -0.61
N GLU A 97 -43.45 -12.93 -0.99
CA GLU A 97 -43.73 -11.81 -0.08
C GLU A 97 -44.77 -12.13 1.02
N LYS A 98 -45.43 -13.30 0.97
CA LYS A 98 -46.53 -13.67 1.85
C LYS A 98 -46.58 -15.16 2.23
N ASP A 99 -45.43 -15.77 2.51
CA ASP A 99 -45.44 -17.07 3.19
C ASP A 99 -45.48 -16.86 4.72
N ASN A 100 -46.67 -17.05 5.31
CA ASN A 100 -46.88 -16.97 6.76
C ASN A 100 -46.17 -18.11 7.53
N ASN A 101 -45.54 -19.05 6.83
CA ASN A 101 -44.85 -20.21 7.39
C ASN A 101 -43.34 -19.99 7.67
N ILE A 102 -42.77 -18.83 7.34
CA ILE A 102 -41.33 -18.58 7.56
C ILE A 102 -41.08 -18.13 9.00
N SER A 103 -40.23 -18.86 9.72
CA SER A 103 -39.86 -18.55 11.11
C SER A 103 -39.13 -17.21 11.23
N ASN A 104 -39.22 -16.55 12.39
CA ASN A 104 -38.46 -15.32 12.68
C ASN A 104 -36.94 -15.52 12.52
N ALA A 105 -36.42 -16.70 12.85
CA ALA A 105 -35.01 -17.04 12.67
C ALA A 105 -34.61 -17.13 11.19
N GLU A 106 -35.49 -17.68 10.35
CA GLU A 106 -35.29 -17.78 8.90
C GLU A 106 -35.38 -16.41 8.23
N ARG A 107 -36.32 -15.55 8.66
CA ARG A 107 -36.39 -14.15 8.21
C ARG A 107 -35.11 -13.38 8.53
N ALA A 108 -34.57 -13.55 9.75
CA ALA A 108 -33.31 -12.92 10.14
C ALA A 108 -32.12 -13.45 9.31
N LYS A 109 -32.10 -14.74 9.00
CA LYS A 109 -31.07 -15.35 8.13
C LYS A 109 -31.14 -14.80 6.70
N LEU A 110 -32.34 -14.77 6.09
CA LEU A 110 -32.56 -14.20 4.76
C LEU A 110 -32.20 -12.72 4.69
N PHE A 111 -32.55 -11.94 5.72
CA PHE A 111 -32.15 -10.54 5.82
C PHE A 111 -30.63 -10.38 5.86
N LYS A 112 -29.94 -11.21 6.67
CA LYS A 112 -28.47 -11.22 6.76
C LYS A 112 -27.83 -11.58 5.42
N GLU A 113 -28.34 -12.59 4.72
CA GLU A 113 -27.87 -12.98 3.39
C GLU A 113 -28.07 -11.86 2.36
N LYS A 114 -29.23 -11.18 2.39
CA LYS A 114 -29.52 -10.02 1.55
C LYS A 114 -28.57 -8.86 1.80
N MET A 115 -28.23 -8.58 3.07
CA MET A 115 -27.26 -7.55 3.41
C MET A 115 -25.84 -7.90 2.93
N ILE A 116 -25.42 -9.16 3.08
CA ILE A 116 -24.10 -9.63 2.60
C ILE A 116 -24.03 -9.53 1.07
N HIS A 117 -25.10 -9.92 0.37
CA HIS A 117 -25.17 -9.85 -1.09
C HIS A 117 -25.09 -8.40 -1.58
N ARG A 118 -25.88 -7.48 -1.02
CA ARG A 118 -25.81 -6.04 -1.34
C ARG A 118 -24.42 -5.46 -1.10
N ARG A 119 -23.78 -5.84 0.01
CA ARG A 119 -22.41 -5.41 0.32
C ARG A 119 -21.43 -5.88 -0.75
N LYS A 120 -21.46 -7.17 -1.11
CA LYS A 120 -20.60 -7.72 -2.17
C LYS A 120 -20.85 -7.04 -3.51
N GLN A 121 -22.11 -6.77 -3.86
CA GLN A 121 -22.47 -6.08 -5.09
C GLN A 121 -21.88 -4.66 -5.13
N SER A 122 -21.95 -3.92 -4.01
CA SER A 122 -21.37 -2.58 -3.88
C SER A 122 -19.83 -2.60 -3.93
N GLU A 123 -19.19 -3.58 -3.30
CA GLU A 123 -17.73 -3.79 -3.35
C GLU A 123 -17.29 -4.11 -4.80
N MET A 124 -18.00 -5.00 -5.51
CA MET A 124 -17.71 -5.33 -6.91
C MET A 124 -17.87 -4.11 -7.82
N TYR A 125 -18.97 -3.36 -7.68
CA TYR A 125 -19.19 -2.15 -8.47
C TYR A 125 -18.08 -1.12 -8.26
N SER A 126 -17.65 -0.91 -7.00
CA SER A 126 -16.59 0.04 -6.69
C SER A 126 -15.25 -0.35 -7.34
N LEU A 127 -14.88 -1.65 -7.26
CA LEU A 127 -13.67 -2.16 -7.91
C LEU A 127 -13.74 -2.11 -9.43
N TRP A 128 -14.92 -2.38 -9.99
CA TRP A 128 -15.16 -2.32 -11.42
C TRP A 128 -15.03 -0.89 -11.94
N CYS A 129 -15.60 0.11 -11.26
CA CYS A 129 -15.42 1.52 -11.60
C CYS A 129 -13.96 1.96 -11.49
N ASP A 130 -13.23 1.62 -10.40
CA ASP A 130 -11.81 1.96 -10.26
C ASP A 130 -10.98 1.39 -11.43
N THR A 131 -11.24 0.13 -11.80
CA THR A 131 -10.56 -0.53 -12.92
C THR A 131 -10.93 0.12 -14.24
N LEU A 132 -12.21 0.45 -14.47
CA LEU A 132 -12.66 1.17 -15.67
C LEU A 132 -11.93 2.51 -15.81
N TYR A 133 -11.94 3.35 -14.77
CA TYR A 133 -11.25 4.65 -14.81
C TYR A 133 -9.75 4.48 -15.11
N ARG A 134 -9.10 3.51 -14.47
CA ARG A 134 -7.68 3.25 -14.68
C ARG A 134 -7.37 2.80 -16.11
N LEU A 135 -8.18 1.89 -16.66
CA LEU A 135 -8.01 1.39 -18.03
C LEU A 135 -8.34 2.45 -19.07
N SER A 136 -9.35 3.29 -18.84
CA SER A 136 -9.69 4.41 -19.72
C SER A 136 -8.53 5.42 -19.79
N LEU A 137 -7.91 5.74 -18.65
CA LEU A 137 -6.71 6.59 -18.61
C LEU A 137 -5.52 5.93 -19.32
N ALA A 138 -5.26 4.66 -19.03
CA ALA A 138 -4.18 3.90 -19.67
C ALA A 138 -4.35 3.86 -21.19
N ASN A 139 -5.57 3.60 -21.67
CA ASN A 139 -5.91 3.59 -23.10
C ASN A 139 -5.75 4.98 -23.74
N HIS A 140 -6.16 6.04 -23.05
CA HIS A 140 -6.01 7.41 -23.55
C HIS A 140 -4.53 7.82 -23.75
N TYR A 141 -3.64 7.34 -22.89
CA TYR A 141 -2.20 7.64 -22.93
C TYR A 141 -1.36 6.53 -23.60
N ARG A 142 -1.97 5.54 -24.27
CA ARG A 142 -1.25 4.35 -24.77
C ARG A 142 -0.10 4.65 -25.73
N ASP A 143 -0.26 5.68 -26.57
CA ASP A 143 0.74 6.10 -27.55
C ASP A 143 1.57 7.31 -27.08
N LYS A 144 1.54 7.62 -25.78
CA LYS A 144 2.20 8.80 -25.20
C LYS A 144 3.10 8.40 -24.04
N VAL A 145 4.26 9.05 -23.96
CA VAL A 145 5.04 9.12 -22.73
C VAL A 145 4.44 10.19 -21.85
N PHE A 146 4.15 9.86 -20.58
CA PHE A 146 3.64 10.83 -19.62
C PHE A 146 4.46 10.81 -18.34
N TRP A 147 4.35 11.90 -17.58
CA TRP A 147 5.18 12.15 -16.41
C TRP A 147 4.39 11.98 -15.11
N LEU A 148 4.76 10.98 -14.32
CA LEU A 148 4.18 10.71 -13.00
C LEU A 148 4.89 11.53 -11.92
N LEU A 149 4.57 12.81 -11.84
CA LEU A 149 5.14 13.69 -10.83
C LEU A 149 4.89 13.17 -9.42
N GLN A 150 5.91 13.26 -8.58
CA GLN A 150 5.89 12.76 -7.21
C GLN A 150 6.08 13.91 -6.21
N TYR A 151 5.42 13.80 -5.06
CA TYR A 151 5.53 14.74 -3.95
C TYR A 151 5.82 14.01 -2.64
N GLY A 152 6.57 14.64 -1.74
CA GLY A 152 6.86 14.13 -0.41
C GLY A 152 5.83 14.59 0.63
N PHE A 153 5.30 13.67 1.42
CA PHE A 153 4.50 13.95 2.62
C PHE A 153 4.98 13.07 3.79
N GLN A 154 5.34 13.70 4.92
CA GLN A 154 5.94 13.02 6.08
C GLN A 154 7.19 12.19 5.72
N GLY A 155 7.99 12.73 4.80
CA GLY A 155 9.12 12.04 4.19
C GLY A 155 8.72 11.14 3.02
N ARG A 156 7.58 10.45 3.07
CA ARG A 156 7.21 9.47 2.05
C ARG A 156 6.78 10.10 0.75
N VAL A 157 7.09 9.44 -0.35
CA VAL A 157 6.87 9.95 -1.70
C VAL A 157 5.66 9.31 -2.34
N TYR A 158 4.79 10.12 -2.93
CA TYR A 158 3.58 9.69 -3.59
C TYR A 158 3.44 10.35 -4.97
N PRO A 159 2.97 9.62 -5.99
CA PRO A 159 2.57 10.21 -7.26
C PRO A 159 1.39 11.16 -7.06
N LEU A 160 1.42 12.32 -7.74
CA LEU A 160 0.31 13.27 -7.79
C LEU A 160 -0.93 12.66 -8.48
N PRO A 161 -0.83 11.92 -9.61
CA PRO A 161 -2.00 11.31 -10.25
C PRO A 161 -2.52 10.12 -9.41
N PRO A 162 -3.76 10.18 -8.88
CA PRO A 162 -4.23 9.17 -7.93
C PRO A 162 -4.73 7.88 -8.59
N HIS A 163 -5.20 7.95 -9.84
CA HIS A 163 -5.91 6.85 -10.49
C HIS A 163 -5.00 5.83 -11.20
N LEU A 164 -3.92 6.31 -11.84
CA LEU A 164 -2.96 5.49 -12.57
C LEU A 164 -1.55 5.91 -12.18
N ASN A 165 -0.86 5.05 -11.43
CA ASN A 165 0.53 5.25 -11.02
C ASN A 165 1.17 3.92 -10.57
N HIS A 166 2.49 3.94 -10.39
CA HIS A 166 3.30 2.77 -10.04
C HIS A 166 3.23 2.35 -8.56
N LEU A 167 2.59 3.15 -7.68
CA LEU A 167 2.27 2.76 -6.30
C LEU A 167 0.93 2.00 -6.20
N GLY A 168 0.21 1.86 -7.31
CA GLY A 168 -1.07 1.19 -7.38
C GLY A 168 -1.00 -0.33 -7.23
N SER A 169 -2.12 -0.99 -7.56
CA SER A 169 -2.22 -2.45 -7.51
C SER A 169 -1.27 -3.14 -8.51
N ASP A 170 -1.19 -4.46 -8.42
CA ASP A 170 -0.43 -5.26 -9.39
C ASP A 170 -0.80 -4.97 -10.84
N LEU A 171 -2.11 -4.85 -11.09
CA LEU A 171 -2.67 -4.44 -12.38
C LEU A 171 -2.10 -3.09 -12.84
N ALA A 172 -2.11 -2.08 -11.97
CA ALA A 172 -1.60 -0.75 -12.27
C ALA A 172 -0.10 -0.77 -12.64
N ARG A 173 0.71 -1.51 -11.88
CA ARG A 173 2.16 -1.63 -12.12
C ARG A 173 2.47 -2.39 -13.40
N SER A 174 1.69 -3.42 -13.73
CA SER A 174 1.91 -4.23 -14.93
C SER A 174 1.78 -3.43 -16.23
N MET A 175 0.95 -2.39 -16.23
CA MET A 175 0.71 -1.53 -17.39
C MET A 175 1.79 -0.48 -17.62
N LEU A 176 2.72 -0.30 -16.68
CA LEU A 176 3.73 0.75 -16.71
C LEU A 176 5.12 0.15 -16.95
N ILE A 177 5.89 0.76 -17.85
CA ILE A 177 7.29 0.44 -18.09
C ILE A 177 8.14 1.71 -18.03
N PHE A 178 9.47 1.57 -18.01
CA PHE A 178 10.37 2.71 -18.12
C PHE A 178 10.42 3.23 -19.57
N ASP A 179 10.36 4.54 -19.74
CA ASP A 179 10.46 5.20 -21.05
C ASP A 179 11.81 4.94 -21.74
N GLN A 180 12.91 5.15 -20.99
CA GLN A 180 14.26 5.06 -21.54
C GLN A 180 14.83 3.64 -21.38
N PRO A 181 14.96 2.86 -22.47
CA PRO A 181 15.51 1.50 -22.38
C PRO A 181 17.00 1.54 -22.06
N LYS A 182 17.49 0.48 -21.40
CA LYS A 182 18.90 0.26 -21.12
C LYS A 182 19.36 -1.10 -21.63
N PRO A 183 20.58 -1.21 -22.19
CA PRO A 183 21.15 -2.50 -22.55
C PRO A 183 21.34 -3.33 -21.27
N LEU A 184 21.09 -4.65 -21.35
CA LEU A 184 21.16 -5.54 -20.18
C LEU A 184 22.57 -5.64 -19.58
N GLY A 185 23.62 -5.35 -20.34
CA GLY A 185 24.99 -5.53 -19.88
C GLY A 185 25.30 -6.99 -19.58
N VAL A 186 26.30 -7.22 -18.72
CA VAL A 186 26.83 -8.56 -18.42
C VAL A 186 25.84 -9.39 -17.60
N ASP A 187 25.20 -8.78 -16.60
CA ASP A 187 24.36 -9.50 -15.62
C ASP A 187 22.86 -9.19 -15.73
N GLY A 188 22.43 -8.28 -16.60
CA GLY A 188 21.03 -7.80 -16.62
C GLY A 188 20.02 -8.90 -16.93
N PHE A 189 20.37 -9.86 -17.78
CA PHE A 189 19.49 -11.01 -18.04
C PHE A 189 19.28 -11.89 -16.80
N SER A 190 20.33 -12.08 -16.01
CA SER A 190 20.28 -12.80 -14.75
C SER A 190 19.42 -12.02 -13.73
N TRP A 191 19.56 -10.70 -13.65
CA TRP A 191 18.68 -9.86 -12.84
C TRP A 191 17.21 -9.94 -13.25
N LEU A 192 16.90 -9.98 -14.55
CA LEU A 192 15.52 -10.16 -15.02
C LEU A 192 14.95 -11.53 -14.65
N LYS A 193 15.72 -12.62 -14.79
CA LYS A 193 15.29 -13.95 -14.33
C LYS A 193 14.97 -13.94 -12.84
N LEU A 194 15.86 -13.34 -12.04
CA LEU A 194 15.65 -13.20 -10.61
C LEU A 194 14.40 -12.36 -10.30
N HIS A 195 14.18 -11.27 -11.04
CA HIS A 195 12.99 -10.45 -10.92
C HIS A 195 11.71 -11.27 -11.19
N CYS A 196 11.66 -12.02 -12.29
CA CYS A 196 10.52 -12.90 -12.60
C CYS A 196 10.28 -13.93 -11.50
N ILE A 197 11.33 -14.60 -11.00
CA ILE A 197 11.21 -15.56 -9.89
C ILE A 197 10.65 -14.86 -8.64
N ASN A 198 11.12 -13.66 -8.32
CA ASN A 198 10.66 -12.90 -7.16
C ASN A 198 9.16 -12.58 -7.23
N LEU A 199 8.63 -12.29 -8.43
CA LEU A 199 7.21 -12.00 -8.64
C LEU A 199 6.31 -13.22 -8.43
N THR A 200 6.78 -14.45 -8.66
CA THR A 200 5.99 -15.67 -8.44
C THR A 200 5.65 -15.94 -6.96
N GLY A 201 6.41 -15.33 -6.03
CA GLY A 201 6.27 -15.61 -4.59
C GLY A 201 6.71 -17.02 -4.16
N LEU A 202 7.21 -17.85 -5.09
CA LEU A 202 7.80 -19.16 -4.77
C LEU A 202 9.07 -18.96 -3.94
N LYS A 203 9.31 -19.85 -2.97
CA LYS A 203 10.43 -19.73 -2.02
C LYS A 203 11.75 -19.59 -2.78
N LYS A 204 12.38 -18.41 -2.64
CA LYS A 204 13.69 -18.06 -3.22
C LYS A 204 14.83 -18.98 -2.78
N GLU A 205 14.62 -19.78 -1.74
CA GLU A 205 15.65 -20.55 -1.04
C GLU A 205 16.43 -21.50 -1.96
N ASN A 206 15.75 -22.29 -2.79
CA ASN A 206 16.43 -23.29 -3.63
C ASN A 206 17.00 -22.69 -4.93
N LEU A 207 16.35 -21.65 -5.48
CA LEU A 207 16.75 -21.05 -6.76
C LEU A 207 17.94 -20.09 -6.62
N LEU A 208 18.01 -19.31 -5.53
CA LEU A 208 19.12 -18.38 -5.29
C LEU A 208 20.43 -19.11 -5.02
N GLN A 209 20.37 -20.23 -4.29
CA GLN A 209 21.56 -20.99 -3.92
C GLN A 209 22.15 -21.75 -5.12
N ASN A 210 21.28 -22.28 -6.00
CA ASN A 210 21.72 -23.06 -7.16
C ASN A 210 22.14 -22.20 -8.36
N VAL A 211 21.58 -20.99 -8.52
CA VAL A 211 21.80 -20.18 -9.74
C VAL A 211 22.74 -18.99 -9.53
N TYR A 212 22.78 -18.41 -8.32
CA TYR A 212 23.48 -17.13 -8.09
C TYR A 212 24.64 -17.23 -7.08
N SER A 213 24.97 -18.42 -6.57
CA SER A 213 26.09 -18.65 -5.64
C SER A 213 26.16 -17.64 -4.49
N MET A 214 25.00 -17.23 -3.97
CA MET A 214 24.93 -16.21 -2.93
C MET A 214 25.62 -16.71 -1.66
N PRO A 215 26.63 -15.98 -1.12
CA PRO A 215 27.49 -16.50 -0.06
C PRO A 215 26.77 -16.68 1.29
N LYS A 216 25.60 -16.06 1.48
CA LYS A 216 24.79 -16.21 2.70
C LYS A 216 23.30 -16.29 2.37
N LYS A 217 22.60 -17.20 3.06
CA LYS A 217 21.14 -17.35 2.97
C LYS A 217 20.46 -16.07 3.48
N PRO A 218 19.49 -15.48 2.74
CA PRO A 218 18.75 -14.32 3.22
C PRO A 218 17.96 -14.68 4.47
N GLN A 219 18.09 -13.87 5.51
CA GLN A 219 17.30 -14.04 6.72
C GLN A 219 15.94 -13.36 6.59
N ASP A 220 14.91 -14.04 7.08
CA ASP A 220 13.53 -13.60 6.94
C ASP A 220 12.87 -13.53 8.32
N VAL A 221 12.86 -12.32 8.89
CA VAL A 221 12.32 -12.03 10.22
C VAL A 221 10.91 -12.60 10.39
N TYR A 222 10.06 -12.53 9.36
CA TYR A 222 8.69 -13.03 9.43
C TYR A 222 8.63 -14.54 9.62
N SER A 223 9.52 -15.30 8.97
CA SER A 223 9.61 -16.75 9.16
C SER A 223 10.17 -17.10 10.53
N SER A 224 11.15 -16.34 11.02
CA SER A 224 11.69 -16.52 12.38
C SER A 224 10.62 -16.28 13.45
N VAL A 225 9.85 -15.19 13.35
CA VAL A 225 8.74 -14.92 14.28
C VAL A 225 7.65 -16.00 14.15
N ALA A 226 7.32 -16.45 12.94
CA ALA A 226 6.33 -17.53 12.77
C ALA A 226 6.78 -18.82 13.45
N ALA A 227 8.07 -19.16 13.39
CA ALA A 227 8.62 -20.33 14.06
C ALA A 227 8.56 -20.20 15.60
N LEU A 228 8.82 -19.01 16.15
CA LEU A 228 8.69 -18.76 17.59
C LEU A 228 7.23 -18.85 18.06
N VAL A 229 6.29 -18.28 17.29
CA VAL A 229 4.85 -18.38 17.58
C VAL A 229 4.37 -19.82 17.47
N GLU A 230 4.86 -20.59 16.50
CA GLU A 230 4.50 -22.01 16.36
C GLU A 230 5.07 -22.86 17.50
N LYS A 231 6.29 -22.55 17.97
CA LYS A 231 6.89 -23.21 19.14
C LYS A 231 6.05 -23.00 20.39
N THR A 232 5.65 -21.75 20.66
CA THR A 232 4.82 -21.40 21.82
C THR A 232 3.40 -21.96 21.70
N ARG A 233 2.82 -21.95 20.49
CA ARG A 233 1.54 -22.62 20.20
C ARG A 233 1.57 -24.10 20.51
N ARG A 234 2.64 -24.81 20.15
CA ARG A 234 2.77 -26.24 20.43
C ARG A 234 2.75 -26.52 21.93
N GLN A 235 3.53 -25.76 22.70
CA GLN A 235 3.55 -25.86 24.17
C GLN A 235 2.17 -25.61 24.79
N ASP A 236 1.48 -24.56 24.35
CA ASP A 236 0.13 -24.26 24.85
C ASP A 236 -0.89 -25.35 24.46
N ALA A 237 -0.74 -25.95 23.29
CA ALA A 237 -1.58 -27.06 22.84
C ALA A 237 -1.37 -28.34 23.68
N GLU A 238 -0.12 -28.63 24.06
CA GLU A 238 0.27 -29.70 24.99
C GLU A 238 -0.31 -29.45 26.40
N ASN A 239 -0.37 -28.18 26.82
CA ASN A 239 -1.01 -27.76 28.08
C ASN A 239 -2.56 -27.78 28.03
N GLY A 240 -3.16 -28.31 26.95
CA GLY A 240 -4.61 -28.45 26.83
C GLY A 240 -5.35 -27.21 26.32
N LEU A 241 -4.66 -26.18 25.84
CA LEU A 241 -5.31 -24.97 25.33
C LEU A 241 -5.95 -25.23 23.95
N HIS A 242 -7.28 -25.30 23.91
CA HIS A 242 -8.03 -25.67 22.70
C HIS A 242 -7.77 -24.73 21.50
N VAL A 243 -7.67 -23.41 21.72
CA VAL A 243 -7.36 -22.46 20.62
C VAL A 243 -6.00 -22.74 19.97
N ALA A 244 -5.03 -23.19 20.76
CA ALA A 244 -3.70 -23.53 20.26
C ALA A 244 -3.73 -24.85 19.46
N GLN A 245 -4.55 -25.81 19.85
CA GLN A 245 -4.76 -27.06 19.13
C GLN A 245 -5.41 -26.83 17.75
N VAL A 246 -6.47 -26.01 17.70
CA VAL A 246 -7.15 -25.62 16.44
C VAL A 246 -6.20 -24.90 15.48
N LEU A 247 -5.25 -24.12 16.00
CA LEU A 247 -4.28 -23.38 15.20
C LEU A 247 -3.15 -24.23 14.59
N ASN A 248 -3.12 -25.53 14.84
CA ASN A 248 -2.11 -26.43 14.28
C ASN A 248 -2.11 -26.37 12.74
N GLY A 249 -0.95 -26.09 12.13
CA GLY A 249 -0.82 -25.96 10.67
C GLY A 249 -1.28 -24.62 10.07
N PHE A 250 -1.84 -23.71 10.87
CA PHE A 250 -2.30 -22.39 10.43
C PHE A 250 -1.35 -21.24 10.79
N VAL A 251 -0.36 -21.46 11.67
CA VAL A 251 0.69 -20.48 11.98
C VAL A 251 1.69 -20.41 10.82
N ARG A 252 1.36 -19.63 9.79
CA ARG A 252 2.17 -19.47 8.58
C ARG A 252 2.73 -18.05 8.49
N ARG A 253 3.89 -17.90 7.83
CA ARG A 253 4.50 -16.59 7.53
C ARG A 253 3.48 -15.57 6.99
N LYS A 254 2.63 -15.98 6.04
CA LYS A 254 1.60 -15.11 5.42
C LYS A 254 0.63 -14.53 6.46
N VAL A 255 0.23 -15.32 7.46
CA VAL A 255 -0.76 -14.93 8.48
C VAL A 255 -0.23 -13.81 9.38
N ILE A 256 1.05 -13.88 9.77
CA ILE A 256 1.64 -12.93 10.72
C ILE A 256 2.45 -11.80 10.07
N LYS A 257 2.81 -11.94 8.78
CA LYS A 257 3.70 -11.00 8.06
C LYS A 257 3.25 -9.56 8.22
N GLN A 258 1.96 -9.28 7.97
CA GLN A 258 1.44 -7.91 8.03
C GLN A 258 1.52 -7.34 9.45
N THR A 259 1.23 -8.15 10.47
CA THR A 259 1.31 -7.73 11.87
C THR A 259 2.73 -7.42 12.28
N VAL A 260 3.68 -8.32 12.01
CA VAL A 260 5.11 -8.07 12.29
C VAL A 260 5.61 -6.81 11.58
N MET A 261 5.23 -6.62 10.31
CA MET A 261 5.61 -5.45 9.52
C MET A 261 4.99 -4.14 10.05
N THR A 262 3.80 -4.17 10.62
CA THR A 262 3.09 -2.95 11.05
C THR A 262 3.28 -2.62 12.53
N THR A 263 3.76 -3.55 13.36
CA THR A 263 4.07 -3.29 14.77
C THR A 263 5.16 -2.24 14.96
N VAL A 264 6.21 -2.25 14.13
CA VAL A 264 7.25 -1.21 14.15
C VAL A 264 6.70 0.17 13.76
N TYR A 265 5.56 0.21 13.08
CA TYR A 265 4.85 1.43 12.69
C TYR A 265 3.67 1.76 13.62
N GLY A 266 3.66 1.21 14.85
CA GLY A 266 2.71 1.61 15.89
C GLY A 266 1.36 0.90 15.82
N VAL A 267 1.23 -0.25 15.14
CA VAL A 267 -0.02 -1.02 15.18
C VAL A 267 -0.35 -1.44 16.60
N THR A 268 -1.59 -1.20 17.02
CA THR A 268 -2.08 -1.67 18.31
C THR A 268 -2.43 -3.16 18.25
N ARG A 269 -2.53 -3.82 19.42
CA ARG A 269 -3.03 -5.21 19.50
C ARG A 269 -4.39 -5.38 18.83
N TYR A 270 -5.26 -4.37 18.92
CA TYR A 270 -6.56 -4.41 18.24
C TYR A 270 -6.41 -4.43 16.71
N GLY A 271 -5.57 -3.54 16.16
CA GLY A 271 -5.27 -3.49 14.72
C GLY A 271 -4.60 -4.78 14.22
N ALA A 272 -3.61 -5.28 14.96
CA ALA A 272 -2.93 -6.55 14.69
C ALA A 272 -3.91 -7.73 14.63
N ARG A 273 -4.81 -7.82 15.61
CA ARG A 273 -5.84 -8.85 15.65
C ARG A 273 -6.74 -8.82 14.42
N LEU A 274 -7.14 -7.64 13.95
CA LEU A 274 -7.94 -7.51 12.73
C LEU A 274 -7.16 -7.92 11.47
N GLN A 275 -5.87 -7.64 11.40
CA GLN A 275 -5.02 -8.08 10.28
C GLN A 275 -4.90 -9.61 10.23
N ILE A 276 -4.60 -10.24 11.37
CA ILE A 276 -4.53 -11.70 11.49
C ILE A 276 -5.90 -12.34 11.19
N ALA A 277 -6.99 -11.75 11.68
CA ALA A 277 -8.36 -12.23 11.42
C ALA A 277 -8.68 -12.22 9.92
N ARG A 278 -8.27 -11.19 9.18
CA ARG A 278 -8.42 -11.14 7.72
C ARG A 278 -7.66 -12.28 7.06
N GLN A 279 -6.38 -12.47 7.42
CA GLN A 279 -5.56 -13.54 6.84
C GLN A 279 -6.08 -14.95 7.14
N LEU A 280 -6.58 -15.22 8.35
CA LEU A 280 -7.17 -16.52 8.70
C LEU A 280 -8.50 -16.76 8.01
N LYS A 281 -9.32 -15.71 7.82
CA LYS A 281 -10.60 -15.80 7.12
C LYS A 281 -10.46 -16.17 5.64
N ASP A 282 -9.33 -15.80 5.03
CA ASP A 282 -9.01 -16.08 3.63
C ASP A 282 -8.47 -17.51 3.42
N ILE A 283 -8.36 -18.33 4.48
CA ILE A 283 -7.97 -19.74 4.40
C ILE A 283 -9.24 -20.59 4.43
N ASP A 284 -9.50 -21.32 3.34
CA ASP A 284 -10.73 -22.10 3.20
C ASP A 284 -10.84 -23.24 4.21
N GLU A 285 -9.73 -23.88 4.58
CA GLU A 285 -9.69 -24.98 5.55
C GLU A 285 -9.76 -24.51 7.02
N PHE A 286 -9.71 -23.20 7.29
CA PHE A 286 -9.69 -22.69 8.66
C PHE A 286 -11.10 -22.69 9.28
N PRO A 287 -11.28 -23.23 10.51
CA PRO A 287 -12.57 -23.24 11.21
C PRO A 287 -13.13 -21.84 11.45
N LYS A 288 -14.26 -21.51 10.82
CA LYS A 288 -14.79 -20.13 10.80
C LYS A 288 -15.33 -19.67 12.16
N GLU A 289 -15.71 -20.59 13.04
CA GLU A 289 -16.08 -20.27 14.43
C GLU A 289 -14.89 -19.74 15.25
N TRP A 290 -13.65 -20.04 14.85
CA TRP A 290 -12.43 -19.61 15.55
C TRP A 290 -11.85 -18.28 15.06
N VAL A 291 -12.51 -17.59 14.12
CA VAL A 291 -12.04 -16.33 13.53
C VAL A 291 -11.93 -15.18 14.54
N TRP A 292 -12.48 -15.29 15.75
CA TRP A 292 -12.29 -14.30 16.83
C TRP A 292 -11.30 -14.73 17.93
N PRO A 293 -11.40 -15.96 18.50
CA PRO A 293 -10.46 -16.38 19.53
C PRO A 293 -9.04 -16.58 18.99
N ALA A 294 -8.89 -17.15 17.78
CA ALA A 294 -7.59 -17.50 17.24
C ALA A 294 -6.70 -16.28 16.90
N PRO A 295 -7.20 -15.21 16.26
CA PRO A 295 -6.39 -13.99 16.06
C PRO A 295 -5.99 -13.32 17.37
N THR A 296 -6.83 -13.40 18.41
CA THR A 296 -6.53 -12.82 19.72
C THR A 296 -5.33 -13.54 20.33
N TYR A 297 -5.36 -14.87 20.32
CA TYR A 297 -4.24 -15.70 20.76
C TYR A 297 -2.96 -15.41 19.96
N LEU A 298 -3.04 -15.45 18.63
CA LEU A 298 -1.87 -15.22 17.76
C LEU A 298 -1.29 -13.82 17.91
N THR A 299 -2.13 -12.80 18.12
CA THR A 299 -1.66 -11.44 18.39
C THR A 299 -0.82 -11.39 19.66
N THR A 300 -1.31 -11.99 20.74
CA THR A 300 -0.57 -12.04 22.02
C THR A 300 0.78 -12.71 21.85
N LYS A 301 0.82 -13.90 21.24
CA LYS A 301 2.06 -14.65 21.01
C LYS A 301 3.02 -13.92 20.05
N THR A 302 2.51 -13.30 19.00
CA THR A 302 3.33 -12.50 18.07
C THR A 302 4.00 -11.33 18.79
N PHE A 303 3.28 -10.61 19.65
CA PHE A 303 3.85 -9.51 20.43
C PHE A 303 4.82 -10.00 21.52
N GLU A 304 4.65 -11.19 22.07
CA GLU A 304 5.63 -11.82 22.97
C GLU A 304 6.92 -12.14 22.22
N SER A 305 6.84 -12.81 21.07
CA SER A 305 8.01 -13.13 20.24
C SER A 305 8.75 -11.88 19.74
N LEU A 306 8.03 -10.82 19.35
CA LEU A 306 8.66 -9.57 18.94
C LEU A 306 9.42 -8.89 20.09
N ARG A 307 8.91 -8.99 21.32
CA ARG A 307 9.58 -8.42 22.51
C ARG A 307 10.88 -9.14 22.83
N GLU A 308 10.94 -10.44 22.62
CA GLU A 308 12.16 -11.25 22.79
C GLU A 308 13.20 -10.91 21.71
N MET A 309 12.77 -10.71 20.46
CA MET A 309 13.68 -10.49 19.33
C MET A 309 14.22 -9.05 19.21
N PHE A 310 13.47 -8.04 19.66
CA PHE A 310 13.76 -6.63 19.35
C PHE A 310 13.78 -5.73 20.60
N THR A 311 14.64 -6.07 21.58
CA THR A 311 14.77 -5.32 22.84
C THR A 311 15.22 -3.87 22.61
N SER A 312 16.34 -3.65 21.93
CA SER A 312 16.87 -2.30 21.69
C SER A 312 15.95 -1.41 20.86
N THR A 313 15.30 -1.97 19.83
CA THR A 313 14.31 -1.23 19.02
C THR A 313 13.15 -0.74 19.88
N ARG A 314 12.71 -1.56 20.84
CA ARG A 314 11.64 -1.20 21.75
C ARG A 314 12.05 -0.08 22.70
N GLU A 315 13.26 -0.14 23.26
CA GLU A 315 13.78 0.90 24.14
C GLU A 315 13.79 2.28 23.44
N ILE A 316 14.19 2.31 22.17
CA ILE A 316 14.15 3.53 21.34
C ILE A 316 12.70 4.00 21.11
N GLN A 317 11.79 3.08 20.82
CA GLN A 317 10.38 3.41 20.59
C GLN A 317 9.71 3.95 21.87
N ASP A 318 9.98 3.34 23.02
CA ASP A 318 9.46 3.76 24.32
C ASP A 318 10.03 5.14 24.68
N TRP A 319 11.34 5.37 24.46
CA TRP A 319 11.97 6.69 24.62
C TRP A 319 11.33 7.77 23.75
N PHE A 320 11.12 7.51 22.44
CA PHE A 320 10.43 8.45 21.55
C PHE A 320 8.98 8.73 22.00
N THR A 321 8.28 7.71 22.47
CA THR A 321 6.91 7.86 22.99
C THR A 321 6.89 8.76 24.22
N ASP A 322 7.87 8.61 25.12
CA ASP A 322 8.01 9.45 26.30
C ASP A 322 8.38 10.89 25.97
N CYS A 323 9.33 11.12 25.06
CA CYS A 323 9.66 12.46 24.56
C CYS A 323 8.42 13.15 23.97
N ALA A 324 7.69 12.47 23.09
CA ALA A 324 6.50 13.01 22.46
C ALA A 324 5.37 13.29 23.47
N ARG A 325 5.21 12.45 24.48
CA ARG A 325 4.28 12.67 25.59
C ARG A 325 4.67 13.90 26.40
N LEU A 326 5.93 14.06 26.77
CA LEU A 326 6.40 15.22 27.54
C LEU A 326 6.18 16.52 26.76
N ILE A 327 6.56 16.57 25.49
CA ILE A 327 6.39 17.77 24.65
C ILE A 327 4.91 18.14 24.49
N SER A 328 4.04 17.16 24.23
CA SER A 328 2.61 17.42 23.98
C SER A 328 1.81 17.67 25.25
N SER A 329 2.03 16.89 26.31
CA SER A 329 1.23 16.96 27.53
C SER A 329 1.74 18.01 28.53
N VAL A 330 3.06 18.22 28.60
CA VAL A 330 3.66 19.15 29.57
C VAL A 330 3.86 20.52 28.92
N CYS A 331 4.47 20.56 27.73
CA CYS A 331 4.74 21.83 27.06
C CYS A 331 3.54 22.36 26.26
N GLY A 332 2.50 21.55 26.02
CA GLY A 332 1.35 21.94 25.20
C GLY A 332 1.71 22.20 23.73
N LYS A 333 2.79 21.60 23.23
CA LYS A 333 3.32 21.83 21.87
C LYS A 333 3.25 20.57 21.00
N ASN A 334 3.13 20.74 19.69
CA ASN A 334 3.29 19.64 18.74
C ASN A 334 4.76 19.21 18.67
N VAL A 335 5.03 17.91 18.46
CA VAL A 335 6.40 17.37 18.47
C VAL A 335 7.21 17.83 17.25
N ALA A 336 6.53 18.14 16.15
CA ALA A 336 7.13 18.76 14.97
C ALA A 336 6.33 20.01 14.59
N GLU A 337 7.00 21.16 14.45
CA GLU A 337 6.40 22.42 14.01
C GLU A 337 5.89 22.37 12.55
N MET A 338 6.35 21.42 11.74
CA MET A 338 5.99 21.33 10.31
C MET A 338 4.55 20.86 10.03
N MET A 339 3.80 20.39 11.03
CA MET A 339 2.46 19.78 10.83
C MET A 339 1.39 20.33 11.77
N ALA A 340 1.48 21.61 12.14
CA ALA A 340 0.37 22.25 12.81
C ALA A 340 -0.67 22.69 11.77
N THR A 341 -1.57 21.79 11.35
CA THR A 341 -2.82 22.20 10.70
C THR A 341 -3.70 23.02 11.64
N ASP A 342 -3.47 22.95 12.95
CA ASP A 342 -4.24 23.71 13.93
C ASP A 342 -3.29 24.47 14.86
N MET A 343 -2.86 25.64 14.43
CA MET A 343 -2.07 26.57 15.26
C MET A 343 -2.82 27.05 16.52
N TYR A 344 -4.12 26.78 16.61
CA TYR A 344 -5.01 27.25 17.68
C TYR A 344 -5.61 26.11 18.52
N GLU A 345 -5.32 24.84 18.22
CA GLU A 345 -5.83 23.71 19.02
C GLU A 345 -4.73 23.11 19.91
N ILE A 346 -5.09 22.82 21.16
CA ILE A 346 -4.22 22.10 22.10
C ILE A 346 -3.85 20.75 21.47
N PRO A 347 -2.55 20.41 21.37
CA PRO A 347 -2.09 19.17 20.76
C PRO A 347 -2.76 17.94 21.39
N ASN A 348 -3.30 17.06 20.56
CA ASN A 348 -3.77 15.77 21.03
C ASN A 348 -2.58 14.89 21.43
N ALA A 349 -2.26 14.88 22.73
CA ALA A 349 -1.10 14.16 23.26
C ALA A 349 -1.12 12.66 22.95
N MET A 350 -2.31 12.04 22.88
CA MET A 350 -2.43 10.62 22.54
C MET A 350 -2.05 10.35 21.08
N LYS A 351 -2.41 11.25 20.15
CA LYS A 351 -1.99 11.15 18.75
C LYS A 351 -0.49 11.42 18.62
N GLN A 352 0.02 12.48 19.25
CA GLN A 352 1.44 12.86 19.19
C GLN A 352 2.36 11.73 19.67
N LYS A 353 2.09 11.16 20.86
CA LYS A 353 2.92 10.09 21.42
C LYS A 353 2.93 8.81 20.57
N ASN A 354 1.78 8.46 19.98
CA ASN A 354 1.64 7.21 19.22
C ASN A 354 2.13 7.36 17.77
N ALA A 355 2.07 8.57 17.19
CA ALA A 355 2.44 8.82 15.81
C ALA A 355 3.93 9.17 15.64
N PHE A 356 4.59 9.69 16.67
CA PHE A 356 5.97 10.17 16.55
C PHE A 356 6.98 9.06 16.19
N PRO A 357 7.07 7.91 16.89
CA PRO A 357 8.05 6.89 16.53
C PRO A 357 7.88 6.37 15.09
N PRO A 358 6.66 6.01 14.61
CA PRO A 358 6.46 5.60 13.21
C PRO A 358 6.84 6.68 12.21
N ASN A 359 6.43 7.94 12.45
CA ASN A 359 6.73 9.05 11.54
C ASN A 359 8.23 9.34 11.44
N PHE A 360 8.97 9.18 12.55
CA PHE A 360 10.42 9.31 12.55
C PHE A 360 11.11 8.20 11.74
N ILE A 361 10.68 6.94 11.87
CA ILE A 361 11.23 5.86 11.03
C ILE A 361 10.92 6.12 9.56
N HIS A 362 9.71 6.58 9.23
CA HIS A 362 9.36 6.93 7.85
C HIS A 362 10.20 8.08 7.28
N SER A 363 10.59 9.07 8.08
CA SER A 363 11.47 10.14 7.61
C SER A 363 12.90 9.63 7.36
N LEU A 364 13.38 8.64 8.12
CA LEU A 364 14.67 7.97 7.86
C LEU A 364 14.62 7.13 6.59
N ASP A 365 13.57 6.32 6.40
CA ASP A 365 13.37 5.52 5.17
C ASP A 365 13.39 6.42 3.93
N SER A 366 12.74 7.58 4.05
CA SER A 366 12.63 8.55 2.96
C SER A 366 13.94 9.27 2.68
N SER A 367 14.66 9.68 3.73
CA SER A 367 16.01 10.23 3.61
C SER A 367 16.94 9.24 2.91
N HIS A 368 16.87 7.97 3.29
CA HIS A 368 17.66 6.91 2.66
C HIS A 368 17.33 6.73 1.18
N MET A 369 16.04 6.70 0.84
CA MET A 369 15.58 6.63 -0.55
C MET A 369 16.06 7.83 -1.39
N MET A 370 15.92 9.06 -0.88
CA MET A 370 16.37 10.27 -1.57
C MET A 370 17.88 10.29 -1.79
N LEU A 371 18.67 9.96 -0.75
CA LEU A 371 20.13 9.89 -0.86
C LEU A 371 20.58 8.81 -1.85
N THR A 372 19.92 7.66 -1.84
CA THR A 372 20.20 6.58 -2.81
C THR A 372 19.92 7.05 -4.22
N SER A 373 18.74 7.65 -4.46
CA SER A 373 18.32 8.19 -5.76
C SER A 373 19.32 9.23 -6.30
N LEU A 374 19.77 10.16 -5.46
CA LEU A 374 20.79 11.15 -5.81
C LEU A 374 22.14 10.52 -6.19
N HIS A 375 22.61 9.56 -5.38
CA HIS A 375 23.90 8.91 -5.64
C HIS A 375 23.87 8.05 -6.91
N CYS A 376 22.72 7.42 -7.14
CA CYS A 376 22.38 6.69 -8.35
C CYS A 376 22.50 7.57 -9.60
N GLU A 377 21.93 8.77 -9.59
CA GLU A 377 22.05 9.74 -10.69
C GLU A 377 23.47 10.26 -10.91
N GLN A 378 24.21 10.51 -9.82
CA GLN A 378 25.60 11.00 -9.89
C GLN A 378 26.60 9.95 -10.39
N SER A 379 26.22 8.68 -10.45
CA SER A 379 27.07 7.57 -10.91
C SER A 379 26.60 7.03 -12.28
N PRO A 380 26.86 7.76 -13.40
CA PRO A 380 26.30 7.46 -14.72
C PRO A 380 26.82 6.17 -15.36
N SER A 381 27.79 5.48 -14.75
CA SER A 381 28.18 4.13 -15.17
C SER A 381 27.09 3.07 -14.91
N GLN A 382 26.00 3.42 -14.21
CA GLN A 382 24.86 2.52 -13.97
C GLN A 382 23.46 3.13 -14.21
N LEU A 383 23.33 4.43 -14.52
CA LEU A 383 22.04 5.11 -14.71
C LEU A 383 22.10 6.17 -15.84
N PRO A 384 20.95 6.63 -16.39
CA PRO A 384 20.95 7.49 -17.57
C PRO A 384 21.72 8.80 -17.37
N PRO A 385 22.35 9.33 -18.44
CA PRO A 385 22.82 10.70 -18.39
C PRO A 385 21.62 11.62 -18.13
N PRO A 386 21.81 12.74 -17.42
CA PRO A 386 20.75 13.73 -17.24
C PRO A 386 20.21 14.13 -18.63
N LEU A 387 18.88 14.25 -18.73
CA LEU A 387 18.21 14.80 -19.89
C LEU A 387 18.68 16.25 -20.08
N ASP A 388 19.66 16.45 -20.98
CA ASP A 388 20.22 17.74 -21.39
C ASP A 388 20.84 18.58 -20.23
N PRO A 389 22.18 18.75 -20.18
CA PRO A 389 22.85 19.61 -19.18
C PRO A 389 22.38 21.07 -19.18
N SER A 390 21.72 21.53 -20.24
CA SER A 390 21.19 22.89 -20.37
C SER A 390 19.74 23.06 -19.88
N ALA A 391 19.08 21.98 -19.43
CA ALA A 391 17.71 22.02 -18.95
C ALA A 391 17.57 21.23 -17.65
N GLN A 392 17.89 21.87 -16.51
CA GLN A 392 17.63 21.30 -15.19
C GLN A 392 16.16 20.85 -15.10
N MET A 393 15.89 19.61 -14.66
CA MET A 393 14.54 19.03 -14.61
C MET A 393 13.56 19.93 -13.84
N CYS A 394 14.07 20.61 -12.82
CA CYS A 394 13.36 21.60 -12.01
C CYS A 394 12.99 22.91 -12.75
N GLU A 395 13.75 23.38 -13.73
CA GLU A 395 13.40 24.58 -14.50
C GLU A 395 12.11 24.40 -15.30
N ARG A 396 11.80 23.17 -15.75
CA ARG A 396 10.56 22.86 -16.47
C ARG A 396 9.32 22.82 -15.57
N LEU A 397 9.50 22.57 -14.26
CA LEU A 397 8.40 22.52 -13.28
C LEU A 397 8.07 23.89 -12.68
N LEU A 398 9.09 24.75 -12.55
CA LEU A 398 8.97 26.06 -11.89
C LEU A 398 8.83 27.22 -12.87
N THR A 399 9.07 27.00 -14.17
CA THR A 399 8.66 27.96 -15.19
C THR A 399 7.13 27.96 -15.28
N LYS A 400 6.51 29.10 -14.93
CA LYS A 400 5.09 29.34 -15.20
C LYS A 400 4.80 28.92 -16.64
N PRO A 401 3.72 28.16 -16.91
CA PRO A 401 3.24 28.03 -18.28
C PRO A 401 3.10 29.46 -18.81
N GLY A 402 3.81 29.75 -19.90
CA GLY A 402 3.67 31.01 -20.61
C GLY A 402 2.19 31.28 -20.88
N LYS A 403 1.81 32.56 -20.73
CA LYS A 403 0.51 33.10 -21.11
C LYS A 403 0.07 32.68 -22.50
#